data_AF-A0A7W0LN73-F1
#
_entry.id   AF-A0A7W0LN73-F1
#
_cell.length_a   1.000
_cell.length_b   1.000
_cell.length_c   1.000
_cell.angle_alpha   90.00
_cell.angle_beta   90.00
_cell.angle_gamma   90.00
#
_symmetry.space_group_name_H-M   'P 1'
#
loop_
_entity.id
_entity.type
_entity.pdbx_description
1 polymer ?
#
loop_
_entity_poly.entity_id
_entity_poly.type
_entity_poly.pdbx_seq_one_letter_code
_entity_poly.pdbx_strand_id
1 'polypeptide(L)'
;MPPLPDPVVATGREGVLQVTAEWIEDFDEFQMWGEEYFDAGDRVVVRFVQRGRGAGSGALVQRDFWFMYEIGGGKVIRLDLYGERAQAFEAAGLASAADMDPGILRGRDEAD
;
A
#
# COMPACT_ATOMS: atom_id res chain seq x y z
N MET A 1 -4.83 -10.26 16.76
CA MET A 1 -4.11 -10.04 15.48
C MET A 1 -2.62 -9.95 15.81
N PRO A 2 -1.71 -10.65 15.12
CA PRO A 2 -0.28 -10.41 15.31
C PRO A 2 0.04 -8.96 14.89
N PRO A 3 0.98 -8.28 15.59
CA PRO A 3 1.39 -6.94 15.24
C PRO A 3 1.97 -6.90 13.81
N LEU A 4 1.95 -5.72 13.18
CA LEU A 4 2.77 -5.51 11.99
C LEU A 4 4.23 -5.81 12.35
N PRO A 5 5.01 -6.42 11.43
CA PRO A 5 6.44 -6.60 11.63
C PRO A 5 7.13 -5.24 11.88
N ASP A 6 8.33 -5.27 12.46
CA ASP A 6 9.13 -4.07 12.66
C ASP A 6 9.30 -3.29 11.34
N PRO A 7 9.38 -1.95 11.40
CA PRO A 7 9.56 -1.13 10.20
C PRO A 7 10.81 -1.55 9.44
N VAL A 8 10.63 -2.00 8.20
CA VAL A 8 11.73 -2.32 7.29
C VAL A 8 12.00 -1.11 6.40
N VAL A 9 13.24 -0.61 6.43
CA VAL A 9 13.69 0.47 5.53
C VAL A 9 14.61 -0.12 4.47
N ALA A 10 14.19 -0.07 3.21
CA ALA A 10 14.99 -0.46 2.06
C ALA A 10 15.41 0.76 1.24
N THR A 11 16.60 0.72 0.64
CA THR A 11 17.10 1.77 -0.25
C THR A 11 17.62 1.18 -1.56
N GLY A 12 17.46 1.95 -2.64
CA GLY A 12 17.81 1.50 -3.98
C GLY A 12 16.88 0.42 -4.53
N ARG A 13 16.98 0.16 -5.83
CA ARG A 13 16.10 -0.79 -6.52
C ARG A 13 16.20 -2.21 -5.97
N GLU A 14 17.41 -2.66 -5.66
CA GLU A 14 17.66 -4.02 -5.18
C GLU A 14 17.05 -4.25 -3.79
N GLY A 15 17.26 -3.33 -2.85
CA GLY A 15 16.66 -3.44 -1.52
C GLY A 15 15.13 -3.45 -1.57
N VAL A 16 14.53 -2.61 -2.41
CA VAL A 16 13.06 -2.58 -2.59
C VAL A 16 12.54 -3.90 -3.16
N LEU A 17 13.22 -4.48 -4.16
CA LEU A 17 12.85 -5.78 -4.72
C LEU A 17 12.99 -6.91 -3.69
N GLN A 18 14.04 -6.89 -2.88
CA GLN A 18 14.26 -7.89 -1.84
C GLN A 18 13.13 -7.86 -0.80
N VAL A 19 12.83 -6.69 -0.23
CA VAL A 19 11.77 -6.57 0.78
C VAL A 19 10.40 -6.91 0.20
N THR A 20 10.16 -6.58 -1.06
CA THR A 20 8.92 -6.99 -1.75
C THR A 20 8.84 -8.50 -1.90
N ALA A 21 9.94 -9.18 -2.26
CA ALA A 21 9.99 -10.63 -2.40
C ALA A 21 9.75 -11.33 -1.05
N GLU A 22 10.43 -10.88 0.01
CA GLU A 22 10.25 -11.39 1.38
C GLU A 22 8.81 -11.21 1.87
N TRP A 23 8.15 -10.11 1.52
CA TRP A 23 6.76 -9.87 1.92
C TRP A 23 5.77 -10.83 1.29
N ILE A 24 5.98 -11.22 0.03
CA ILE A 24 5.05 -12.07 -0.72
C ILE A 24 5.37 -13.57 -0.61
N GLU A 25 6.55 -13.93 -0.09
CA GLU A 25 7.07 -15.30 -0.06
C GLU A 25 6.13 -16.30 0.64
N ASP A 26 5.44 -15.86 1.69
CA ASP A 26 4.56 -16.73 2.50
C ASP A 26 3.16 -16.95 1.87
N PHE A 27 2.90 -16.41 0.68
CA PHE A 27 1.58 -16.46 0.03
C PHE A 27 1.64 -17.15 -1.34
N ASP A 28 0.84 -18.20 -1.49
CA ASP A 28 0.41 -18.70 -2.80
C ASP A 28 -0.67 -17.77 -3.38
N GLU A 29 -0.71 -17.66 -4.71
CA GLU A 29 -1.73 -16.88 -5.43
C GLU A 29 -1.83 -15.41 -4.96
N PHE A 30 -0.69 -14.80 -4.58
CA PHE A 30 -0.64 -13.42 -4.11
C PHE A 30 -1.12 -12.45 -5.19
N GLN A 31 -2.04 -11.56 -4.81
CA GLN A 31 -2.56 -10.47 -5.61
C GLN A 31 -2.63 -9.19 -4.78
N MET A 32 -2.35 -8.06 -5.43
CA MET A 32 -2.46 -6.74 -4.83
C MET A 32 -2.92 -5.73 -5.88
N TRP A 33 -3.94 -4.93 -5.57
CA TRP A 33 -4.46 -3.89 -6.45
C TRP A 33 -4.88 -2.66 -5.66
N GLY A 34 -4.71 -1.48 -6.28
CA GLY A 34 -5.13 -0.21 -5.68
C GLY A 34 -6.60 0.07 -6.00
N GLU A 35 -7.39 0.37 -4.97
CA GLU A 35 -8.84 0.65 -5.10
C GLU A 35 -9.17 2.13 -4.99
N GLU A 36 -8.46 2.89 -4.15
CA GLU A 36 -8.72 4.32 -3.93
C GLU A 36 -7.42 5.09 -3.99
N TYR A 37 -7.39 6.19 -4.76
CA TYR A 37 -6.20 7.03 -4.95
C TYR A 37 -6.53 8.46 -4.51
N PHE A 38 -5.64 9.05 -3.73
CA PHE A 38 -5.78 10.36 -3.11
C PHE A 38 -4.60 11.23 -3.51
N ASP A 39 -4.86 12.29 -4.29
CA ASP A 39 -3.84 13.24 -4.72
C ASP A 39 -3.46 14.19 -3.57
N ALA A 40 -2.17 14.27 -3.27
CA ALA A 40 -1.56 15.16 -2.29
C ALA A 40 -0.39 15.96 -2.90
N GLY A 41 -0.44 16.27 -4.19
CA GLY A 41 0.55 17.06 -4.91
C GLY A 41 1.74 16.24 -5.39
N ASP A 42 2.90 16.37 -4.73
CA ASP A 42 4.07 15.52 -4.98
C ASP A 42 3.97 14.15 -4.31
N ARG A 43 2.85 13.90 -3.60
CA ARG A 43 2.54 12.63 -2.96
C ARG A 43 1.21 12.08 -3.44
N VAL A 44 1.08 10.76 -3.41
CA VAL A 44 -0.17 10.05 -3.67
C VAL A 44 -0.37 9.03 -2.57
N VAL A 45 -1.54 9.05 -1.92
CA VAL A 45 -1.95 7.98 -1.00
C VAL A 45 -2.84 7.00 -1.77
N VAL A 46 -2.60 5.71 -1.63
CA VAL A 46 -3.39 4.67 -2.29
C VAL A 46 -3.82 3.61 -1.27
N ARG A 47 -5.12 3.29 -1.26
CA ARG A 47 -5.62 2.10 -0.58
C ARG A 47 -5.41 0.90 -1.49
N PHE A 48 -4.62 -0.06 -1.02
CA PHE A 48 -4.41 -1.34 -1.67
C PHE A 48 -5.19 -2.44 -0.96
N VAL A 49 -5.79 -3.34 -1.74
CA VAL A 49 -6.28 -4.62 -1.24
C VAL A 49 -5.27 -5.68 -1.63
N GLN A 50 -4.83 -6.45 -0.63
CA GLN A 50 -4.03 -7.64 -0.75
C GLN A 50 -4.91 -8.87 -0.58
N ARG A 51 -4.70 -9.86 -1.43
CA ARG A 51 -5.23 -11.20 -1.27
C ARG A 51 -4.13 -12.23 -1.47
N GLY A 52 -4.15 -13.29 -0.68
CA GLY A 52 -3.24 -14.43 -0.86
C GLY A 52 -3.68 -15.62 -0.04
N ARG A 53 -3.17 -16.79 -0.38
CA ARG A 53 -3.35 -18.03 0.39
C ARG A 53 -2.07 -18.32 1.15
N GLY A 54 -2.12 -18.45 2.47
CA GLY A 54 -0.90 -18.74 3.24
C GLY A 54 -0.33 -20.11 2.88
N ALA A 55 0.90 -20.16 2.35
CA ALA A 55 1.47 -21.36 1.73
C ALA A 55 1.52 -22.58 2.68
N GLY A 56 1.83 -22.35 3.95
CA GLY A 56 1.87 -23.41 4.96
C GLY A 56 0.52 -23.84 5.55
N SER A 57 -0.53 -23.01 5.40
CA SER A 57 -1.83 -23.23 6.08
C SER A 57 -3.01 -23.44 5.14
N GLY A 58 -2.89 -23.03 3.88
CA GLY A 58 -3.98 -23.01 2.92
C GLY A 58 -5.07 -21.96 3.22
N ALA A 59 -4.94 -21.17 4.29
CA ALA A 59 -5.92 -20.17 4.69
C ALA A 59 -5.94 -18.98 3.72
N LEU A 60 -7.14 -18.55 3.31
CA LEU A 60 -7.31 -17.34 2.52
C LEU A 60 -7.18 -16.10 3.43
N VAL A 61 -6.31 -15.19 3.04
CA VAL A 61 -6.08 -13.92 3.71
C VAL A 61 -6.43 -12.80 2.74
N GLN A 62 -7.24 -11.86 3.21
CA GLN A 62 -7.50 -10.58 2.54
C GLN A 62 -7.27 -9.46 3.55
N ARG A 63 -6.51 -8.44 3.16
CA ARG A 63 -6.18 -7.28 4.00
C ARG A 63 -6.02 -6.03 3.17
N ASP A 64 -6.25 -4.90 3.80
CA ASP A 64 -6.04 -3.60 3.20
C ASP A 64 -4.75 -2.98 3.73
N PHE A 65 -4.09 -2.21 2.87
CA PHE A 65 -2.90 -1.43 3.20
C PHE A 65 -3.01 -0.04 2.60
N TRP A 66 -2.29 0.90 3.20
CA TRP A 66 -2.24 2.28 2.74
C TRP A 66 -0.82 2.63 2.36
N PHE A 67 -0.61 2.88 1.08
CA PHE A 67 0.69 3.26 0.54
C PHE A 67 0.73 4.77 0.36
N MET A 68 1.81 5.41 0.81
CA MET A 68 2.14 6.78 0.43
C MET A 68 3.33 6.74 -0.52
N TYR A 69 3.12 7.25 -1.74
CA TYR A 69 4.16 7.42 -2.74
C TYR A 69 4.58 8.88 -2.76
N GLU A 70 5.89 9.14 -2.74
CA GLU A 70 6.47 10.45 -3.06
C GLU A 70 7.03 10.41 -4.48
N ILE A 71 6.68 11.41 -5.29
CA ILE A 71 7.00 11.52 -6.70
C ILE A 71 7.95 12.68 -6.94
N GLY A 72 9.13 12.37 -7.48
CA GLY A 72 10.13 13.36 -7.88
C GLY A 72 10.59 13.11 -9.31
N GLY A 73 10.56 14.14 -10.16
CA GLY A 73 11.00 14.02 -11.56
C GLY A 73 10.23 12.96 -12.36
N GLY A 74 8.94 12.76 -12.06
CA GLY A 74 8.08 11.76 -12.70
C GLY A 74 8.35 10.31 -12.28
N LYS A 75 9.06 10.09 -11.17
CA LYS A 75 9.35 8.75 -10.63
C LYS A 75 8.98 8.67 -9.16
N VAL A 76 8.63 7.47 -8.69
CA VAL A 76 8.54 7.19 -7.26
C VAL A 76 9.94 7.27 -6.67
N ILE A 77 10.14 8.16 -5.70
CA ILE A 77 11.40 8.35 -4.97
C ILE A 77 11.31 7.84 -3.53
N ARG A 78 10.10 7.65 -3.01
CA ARG A 78 9.83 7.08 -1.68
C ARG A 78 8.49 6.34 -1.69
N LEU A 79 8.43 5.26 -0.92
CA LEU A 79 7.23 4.48 -0.66
C LEU A 79 7.20 4.16 0.83
N ASP A 80 6.13 4.57 1.51
CA ASP A 80 5.84 4.18 2.89
C ASP A 80 4.54 3.36 2.94
N LEU A 81 4.53 2.29 3.73
CA LEU A 81 3.39 1.40 3.92
C LEU A 81 2.83 1.57 5.33
N TYR A 82 1.52 1.76 5.42
CA TYR A 82 0.78 1.92 6.66
C TYR A 82 -0.36 0.89 6.75
N GLY A 83 -0.63 0.42 7.96
CA GLY A 83 -1.80 -0.42 8.23
C GLY A 83 -3.09 0.39 8.32
N GLU A 84 -2.99 1.67 8.68
CA GLU A 84 -4.14 2.53 8.96
C GLU A 84 -4.15 3.77 8.08
N ARG A 85 -5.34 4.12 7.60
CA ARG A 85 -5.57 5.30 6.74
C ARG A 85 -5.02 6.59 7.34
N ALA A 86 -5.29 6.80 8.63
CA ALA A 86 -4.93 8.04 9.32
C ALA A 86 -3.42 8.29 9.28
N GLN A 87 -2.61 7.24 9.44
CA GLN A 87 -1.15 7.32 9.41
C GLN A 87 -0.65 7.72 8.01
N ALA A 88 -1.23 7.15 6.95
CA ALA A 88 -0.85 7.47 5.58
C ALA A 88 -1.24 8.90 5.19
N PHE A 89 -2.41 9.36 5.65
CA PHE A 89 -2.90 10.72 5.38
C PHE A 89 -2.04 11.77 6.11
N GLU A 90 -1.73 11.52 7.39
CA GLU A 90 -0.84 12.37 8.16
C GLU A 90 0.55 12.48 7.50
N ALA A 91 1.12 11.36 7.07
CA ALA A 91 2.40 11.33 6.36
C ALA A 91 2.38 12.09 5.02
N ALA A 92 1.23 12.09 4.34
CA ALA A 92 1.03 12.85 3.11
C ALA A 92 0.73 14.34 3.34
N GLY A 93 0.50 14.77 4.59
CA GLY A 93 0.05 16.13 4.91
C GLY A 93 -1.42 16.39 4.56
N LEU A 94 -2.21 15.33 4.36
CA LEU A 94 -3.66 15.43 4.19
C LEU A 94 -4.29 15.61 5.57
N ALA A 95 -5.06 16.68 5.76
CA ALA A 95 -5.94 16.79 6.92
C ALA A 95 -6.88 15.58 6.95
N SER A 96 -7.18 15.03 8.14
CA SER A 96 -8.12 13.92 8.27
C SER A 96 -9.40 14.28 7.52
N ALA A 97 -9.67 13.57 6.42
CA ALA A 97 -10.54 14.04 5.34
C ALA A 97 -12.05 14.02 5.69
N ALA A 98 -12.43 14.74 6.73
CA ALA A 98 -13.82 15.02 7.04
C ALA A 98 -14.40 16.09 6.11
N ASP A 99 -13.58 16.97 5.51
CA ASP A 99 -14.10 18.21 4.89
C ASP A 99 -13.78 18.43 3.41
N MET A 100 -12.99 17.56 2.76
CA MET A 100 -12.68 17.72 1.33
C MET A 100 -12.64 16.34 0.69
N ASP A 101 -13.49 16.10 -0.31
CA ASP A 101 -13.43 14.92 -1.20
C ASP A 101 -12.22 15.09 -2.13
N PRO A 102 -11.07 14.49 -1.81
CA PRO A 102 -9.83 14.75 -2.50
C PRO A 102 -9.79 13.88 -3.75
N GLY A 103 -10.50 14.28 -4.80
CA GLY A 103 -10.43 13.70 -6.15
C GLY A 103 -10.18 12.20 -6.19
N ILE A 104 -11.05 11.41 -5.54
CA ILE A 104 -10.84 9.96 -5.42
C ILE A 104 -10.97 9.32 -6.79
N LEU A 105 -9.87 8.76 -7.29
CA LEU A 105 -9.94 7.82 -8.40
C LEU A 105 -10.19 6.43 -7.83
N ARG A 106 -11.12 5.68 -8.44
CA ARG A 106 -11.34 4.28 -8.10
C ARG A 106 -10.62 3.37 -9.10
N GLY A 107 -9.86 2.42 -8.56
CA GLY A 107 -9.25 1.34 -9.34
C GLY A 107 -10.19 0.15 -9.47
N ARG A 108 -9.93 -0.67 -10.50
CA ARG A 108 -10.56 -1.96 -10.86
C ARG A 108 -11.99 -2.21 -10.32
N ASP A 109 -12.98 -2.02 -11.20
CA ASP A 109 -14.14 -2.91 -11.31
C ASP A 109 -13.71 -4.13 -12.14
N GLU A 110 -13.34 -5.26 -11.50
CA GLU A 110 -13.34 -6.57 -12.17
C GLU A 110 -14.41 -7.43 -11.52
N ALA A 111 -15.65 -7.15 -11.91
CA ALA A 111 -16.64 -8.20 -12.05
C ALA A 111 -16.46 -8.77 -13.47
N ASP A 112 -15.67 -9.84 -13.58
CA ASP A 112 -15.92 -11.02 -14.43
C ASP A 112 -14.95 -12.15 -14.06
#